data_AF-A0A7X8BN61-F1
#
_entry.id   AF-A0A7X8BN61-F1
#
_cell.length_a   1.000
_cell.length_b   1.000
_cell.length_c   1.000
_cell.angle_alpha   90.00
_cell.angle_beta   90.00
_cell.angle_gamma   90.00
#
_symmetry.space_group_name_H-M   'P 1'
#
loop_
_entity.id
_entity.type
_entity.pdbx_description
1 polymer ?
#
loop_
_entity_poly.entity_id
_entity_poly.type
_entity_poly.pdbx_seq_one_letter_code
_entity_poly.pdbx_strand_id
1 'polypeptide(L)'
;MFLSLLFLLYGGNTPEAMIAGDFVISTLIIEKKKSLDVVQGKFYLAEPHCLLFETSSPVHQLMKIRYDTTEIYYPEEAKLFRIVYKKGVPDENLSLTDIFNTDIEKALHDAGLRVDKFFNKGDTVFMNWSGRSPGSVTTARVNDNLVLCRTKGKNWSLDLEMRNYRNLNGKSYPEHMRSIVKTKGFEKIEELRLGDVKTGITLPDVFFENWCTIPGIVLKAVDW
;
A
#
# COMPACT_ATOMS: atom_id res chain seq x y z
N MET A 1 -17.68 -47.87 6.02
CA MET A 1 -17.80 -46.97 4.85
C MET A 1 -18.46 -45.66 5.28
N PHE A 2 -17.78 -44.88 6.15
CA PHE A 2 -18.25 -43.58 6.66
C PHE A 2 -17.12 -42.53 6.71
N LEU A 3 -15.89 -42.91 6.34
CA LEU A 3 -14.73 -42.02 6.33
C LEU A 3 -14.66 -41.10 5.10
N SER A 4 -15.46 -41.33 4.05
CA SER A 4 -15.33 -40.61 2.77
C SER A 4 -16.09 -39.28 2.69
N LEU A 5 -17.05 -39.01 3.58
CA LEU A 5 -17.83 -37.75 3.58
C LEU A 5 -17.21 -36.65 4.45
N LEU A 6 -16.38 -36.99 5.45
CA LEU A 6 -15.70 -35.99 6.28
C LEU A 6 -14.53 -35.31 5.53
N PHE A 7 -13.87 -36.01 4.59
CA PHE A 7 -12.84 -35.41 3.74
C PHE A 7 -13.39 -34.41 2.71
N LEU A 8 -14.67 -34.53 2.35
CA LEU A 8 -15.36 -33.53 1.51
C LEU A 8 -15.74 -32.26 2.31
N LEU A 9 -15.86 -32.35 3.64
CA LEU A 9 -16.04 -31.19 4.53
C LEU A 9 -14.72 -30.56 4.98
N TYR A 10 -13.61 -31.29 4.85
CA TYR A 10 -12.24 -30.76 4.84
C TYR A 10 -11.77 -30.35 3.43
N GLY A 11 -12.72 -30.23 2.49
CA GLY A 11 -12.50 -29.67 1.16
C GLY A 11 -12.12 -28.20 1.28
N GLY A 12 -10.82 -27.97 1.47
CA GLY A 12 -10.11 -26.73 1.20
C GLY A 12 -10.79 -25.48 1.73
N ASN A 13 -10.56 -25.14 3.01
CA ASN A 13 -10.41 -23.73 3.34
C ASN A 13 -9.12 -23.25 2.66
N THR A 14 -9.13 -23.18 1.33
CA THR A 14 -8.09 -22.48 0.58
C THR A 14 -8.14 -21.05 1.07
N PRO A 15 -7.06 -20.54 1.67
CA PRO A 15 -7.08 -19.22 2.25
C PRO A 15 -7.53 -18.19 1.20
N GLU A 16 -8.60 -17.47 1.51
CA GLU A 16 -9.14 -16.43 0.65
C GLU A 16 -8.50 -15.08 1.01
N ALA A 17 -8.25 -14.27 0.00
CA ALA A 17 -7.91 -12.88 0.18
C ALA A 17 -9.14 -12.11 0.66
N MET A 18 -8.96 -11.32 1.70
CA MET A 18 -9.99 -10.38 2.16
C MET A 18 -10.30 -9.36 1.06
N ILE A 19 -9.25 -8.87 0.39
CA ILE A 19 -9.34 -8.05 -0.83
C ILE A 19 -8.25 -8.51 -1.79
N ALA A 20 -8.59 -8.58 -3.08
CA ALA A 20 -7.63 -8.72 -4.16
C ALA A 20 -7.99 -7.81 -5.31
N GLY A 21 -7.01 -7.46 -6.15
CA GLY A 21 -7.25 -6.67 -7.35
C GLY A 21 -5.99 -6.51 -8.17
N ASP A 22 -6.13 -5.80 -9.28
CA ASP A 22 -5.00 -5.39 -10.10
C ASP A 22 -4.43 -4.07 -9.59
N PHE A 23 -3.13 -3.88 -9.78
CA PHE A 23 -2.47 -2.61 -9.51
C PHE A 23 -1.57 -2.21 -10.68
N VAL A 24 -1.44 -0.90 -10.89
CA VAL A 24 -0.42 -0.28 -11.72
C VAL A 24 0.20 0.87 -10.93
N ILE A 25 1.52 0.81 -10.72
CA ILE A 25 2.33 1.88 -10.14
C ILE A 25 3.18 2.48 -11.25
N SER A 26 3.04 3.77 -11.49
CA SER A 26 3.92 4.54 -12.39
C SER A 26 4.75 5.53 -11.57
N THR A 27 6.07 5.46 -11.70
CA THR A 27 7.03 6.32 -11.02
C THR A 27 7.79 7.16 -12.03
N LEU A 28 7.53 8.47 -12.06
CA LEU A 28 8.28 9.43 -12.86
C LEU A 28 9.28 10.17 -11.97
N ILE A 29 10.57 10.06 -12.26
CA ILE A 29 11.64 10.81 -11.60
C ILE A 29 12.14 11.89 -12.57
N ILE A 30 12.20 13.13 -12.09
CA ILE A 30 12.67 14.31 -12.82
C ILE A 30 13.85 14.89 -12.03
N GLU A 31 15.06 14.57 -12.49
CA GLU A 31 16.32 15.18 -12.03
C GLU A 31 17.07 15.77 -13.23
N LYS A 32 18.32 15.32 -13.49
CA LYS A 32 19.10 15.64 -14.69
C LYS A 32 18.52 15.00 -15.96
N LYS A 33 17.94 13.80 -15.82
CA LYS A 33 17.24 13.06 -16.87
C LYS A 33 15.91 12.61 -16.31
N LYS A 34 14.88 12.58 -17.16
CA LYS A 34 13.59 12.00 -16.81
C LYS A 34 13.66 10.48 -16.95
N SER A 35 13.19 9.74 -15.94
CA SER A 35 12.95 8.30 -16.02
C SER A 35 11.52 7.99 -15.62
N LEU A 36 10.90 7.05 -16.32
CA LEU A 36 9.57 6.55 -16.03
C LEU A 36 9.68 5.03 -15.86
N ASP A 37 9.33 4.57 -14.67
CA ASP A 37 9.23 3.15 -14.35
C ASP A 37 7.76 2.80 -14.14
N VAL A 38 7.31 1.68 -14.73
CA VAL A 38 5.93 1.20 -14.59
C VAL A 38 5.97 -0.23 -14.09
N VAL A 39 5.33 -0.45 -12.95
CA VAL A 39 5.18 -1.75 -12.31
C VAL A 39 3.70 -2.10 -12.28
N GLN A 40 3.33 -3.30 -12.69
CA GLN A 40 1.94 -3.73 -12.68
C GLN A 40 1.83 -5.19 -12.27
N GLY A 41 0.67 -5.55 -11.75
CA GLY A 41 0.43 -6.89 -11.25
C GLY A 41 -0.87 -7.00 -10.46
N LYS A 42 -0.90 -7.97 -9.57
CA LYS A 42 -2.01 -8.23 -8.65
C LYS A 42 -1.56 -8.05 -7.22
N PHE A 43 -2.47 -7.55 -6.38
CA PHE A 43 -2.28 -7.50 -4.96
C PHE A 43 -3.35 -8.35 -4.26
N TYR A 44 -2.99 -8.89 -3.10
CA TYR A 44 -3.90 -9.63 -2.25
C TYR A 44 -3.62 -9.23 -0.81
N LEU A 45 -4.67 -9.00 -0.04
CA LEU A 45 -4.56 -8.84 1.40
C LEU A 45 -5.13 -10.10 2.07
N ALA A 46 -4.26 -10.82 2.76
CA ALA A 46 -4.55 -12.08 3.42
C ALA A 46 -4.55 -11.93 4.95
N GLU A 47 -5.29 -12.79 5.65
CA GLU A 47 -5.27 -12.88 7.11
C GLU A 47 -4.09 -13.73 7.63
N PRO A 48 -3.58 -13.46 8.84
CA PRO A 48 -3.76 -12.25 9.62
C PRO A 48 -2.70 -11.22 9.16
N HIS A 49 -3.11 -10.19 8.42
CA HIS A 49 -2.28 -9.01 8.15
C HIS A 49 -1.04 -9.24 7.25
N CYS A 50 -1.24 -9.93 6.11
CA CYS A 50 -0.20 -10.13 5.10
C CYS A 50 -0.59 -9.49 3.77
N LEU A 51 0.23 -8.57 3.27
CA LEU A 51 0.05 -7.98 1.94
C LEU A 51 0.94 -8.72 0.94
N LEU A 52 0.30 -9.22 -0.11
CA LEU A 52 0.90 -10.06 -1.13
C LEU A 52 0.87 -9.33 -2.46
N PHE A 53 1.96 -9.39 -3.22
CA PHE A 53 1.99 -8.90 -4.59
C PHE A 53 2.52 -9.96 -5.54
N GLU A 54 1.89 -10.03 -6.70
CA GLU A 54 2.36 -10.74 -7.88
C GLU A 54 2.56 -9.70 -8.98
N THR A 55 3.81 -9.29 -9.20
CA THR A 55 4.14 -8.33 -10.26
C THR A 55 4.30 -9.08 -11.57
N SER A 56 3.61 -8.66 -12.62
CA SER A 56 3.71 -9.26 -13.96
C SER A 56 4.60 -8.47 -14.92
N SER A 57 4.90 -7.20 -14.61
CA SER A 57 5.80 -6.36 -15.39
C SER A 57 6.45 -5.28 -14.50
N PRO A 58 7.72 -4.90 -14.73
CA PRO A 58 8.56 -5.30 -15.87
C PRO A 58 9.24 -6.66 -15.70
N VAL A 59 9.31 -7.16 -14.46
CA VAL A 59 9.90 -8.46 -14.12
C VAL A 59 8.89 -9.19 -13.25
N HIS A 60 8.74 -10.50 -13.50
CA HIS A 60 7.90 -11.33 -12.66
C HIS A 60 8.54 -11.47 -11.28
N GLN A 61 7.82 -11.02 -10.25
CA GLN A 61 8.29 -11.07 -8.87
C GLN A 61 7.10 -11.27 -7.93
N LEU A 62 7.35 -12.01 -6.85
CA LEU A 62 6.38 -12.27 -5.80
C LEU A 62 6.86 -11.58 -4.52
N MET A 63 5.95 -10.89 -3.84
CA MET A 63 6.26 -10.19 -2.59
C MET A 63 5.31 -10.60 -1.48
N LYS A 64 5.85 -10.84 -0.28
CA LYS A 64 5.09 -11.03 0.96
C LYS A 64 5.54 -9.98 1.96
N ILE A 65 4.63 -9.12 2.40
CA ILE A 65 4.86 -8.11 3.42
C ILE A 65 4.07 -8.51 4.66
N ARG A 66 4.79 -8.73 5.75
CA ARG A 66 4.27 -8.98 7.09
C ARG A 66 4.74 -7.87 8.03
N TYR A 67 4.25 -7.89 9.26
CA TYR A 67 4.65 -6.96 10.31
C TYR A 67 6.17 -6.87 10.49
N ASP A 68 6.86 -8.00 10.58
CA ASP A 68 8.28 -8.06 10.93
C ASP A 68 9.20 -8.25 9.72
N THR A 69 8.64 -8.62 8.57
CA THR A 69 9.40 -9.14 7.44
C THR A 69 8.80 -8.75 6.10
N THR A 70 9.66 -8.43 5.14
CA THR A 70 9.32 -8.40 3.72
C THR A 70 10.16 -9.41 2.95
N GLU A 71 9.51 -10.25 2.17
CA GLU A 71 10.14 -11.24 1.31
C GLU A 71 9.86 -10.90 -0.15
N ILE A 72 10.90 -10.84 -0.98
CA ILE A 72 10.82 -10.56 -2.42
C ILE A 72 11.48 -11.72 -3.15
N TYR A 73 10.68 -12.48 -3.87
CA TYR A 73 11.11 -13.64 -4.63
C TYR A 73 11.07 -13.35 -6.14
N TYR A 74 12.17 -13.67 -6.83
CA TYR A 74 12.32 -13.62 -8.28
C TYR A 74 12.38 -15.07 -8.80
N PRO A 75 11.24 -15.62 -9.28
CA PRO A 75 11.15 -17.02 -9.67
C PRO A 75 12.16 -17.43 -10.75
N GLU A 76 12.33 -16.58 -11.77
CA GLU A 76 13.19 -16.84 -12.93
C GLU A 76 14.67 -16.86 -12.57
N GLU A 77 15.06 -16.13 -11.52
CA GLU A 77 16.44 -16.06 -11.06
C GLU A 77 16.72 -16.98 -9.86
N ALA A 78 15.69 -17.66 -9.33
CA ALA A 78 15.76 -18.39 -8.06
C ALA A 78 16.38 -17.55 -6.93
N LYS A 79 16.03 -16.26 -6.85
CA LYS A 79 16.58 -15.33 -5.85
C LYS A 79 15.51 -14.88 -4.87
N LEU A 80 15.85 -14.92 -3.58
CA LEU A 80 14.99 -14.45 -2.51
C LEU A 80 15.72 -13.37 -1.69
N PHE A 81 15.08 -12.22 -1.57
CA PHE A 81 15.50 -11.17 -0.66
C PHE A 81 14.57 -11.15 0.54
N ARG A 82 15.15 -11.13 1.75
CA ARG A 82 14.39 -10.99 2.99
C ARG A 82 14.87 -9.76 3.74
N ILE A 83 13.96 -8.85 4.02
CA ILE A 83 14.18 -7.65 4.82
C ILE A 83 13.51 -7.90 6.18
N VAL A 84 14.27 -7.79 7.26
CA VAL A 84 13.76 -7.95 8.63
C VAL A 84 13.71 -6.59 9.31
N TYR A 85 12.54 -6.19 9.79
CA TYR A 85 12.31 -4.88 10.40
C TYR A 85 12.57 -4.91 11.91
N LYS A 86 13.51 -4.08 12.40
CA LYS A 86 13.85 -4.06 13.85
C LYS A 86 12.75 -3.55 14.78
N LYS A 87 11.79 -2.78 14.25
CA LYS A 87 10.67 -2.20 15.02
C LYS A 87 9.30 -2.62 14.51
N GLY A 88 9.25 -3.59 13.59
CA GLY A 88 8.06 -3.92 12.82
C GLY A 88 7.57 -2.79 11.91
N VAL A 89 6.76 -3.13 10.93
CA VAL A 89 5.82 -2.23 10.26
C VAL A 89 4.70 -1.97 11.25
N PRO A 90 4.26 -0.74 11.55
CA PRO A 90 3.20 -0.52 12.54
C PRO A 90 1.99 -1.43 12.27
N ASP A 91 1.54 -2.20 13.26
CA ASP A 91 0.39 -3.13 13.14
C ASP A 91 -0.86 -2.42 12.59
N GLU A 92 -0.98 -1.14 12.95
CA GLU A 92 -2.00 -0.19 12.51
C GLU A 92 -2.02 0.01 10.97
N ASN A 93 -1.01 -0.42 10.21
CA ASN A 93 -0.98 -0.27 8.75
C ASN A 93 -1.36 -1.55 7.99
N LEU A 94 -1.70 -2.65 8.68
CA LEU A 94 -1.97 -3.94 8.03
C LEU A 94 -3.44 -4.39 8.13
N SER A 95 -4.30 -3.59 8.74
CA SER A 95 -5.74 -3.77 8.73
C SER A 95 -6.33 -3.14 7.46
N LEU A 96 -7.28 -3.83 6.81
CA LEU A 96 -8.04 -3.31 5.65
C LEU A 96 -8.58 -1.90 5.84
N THR A 97 -9.01 -1.61 7.06
CA THR A 97 -9.61 -0.34 7.44
C THR A 97 -8.56 0.76 7.41
N ASP A 98 -7.33 0.47 7.81
CA ASP A 98 -6.31 1.47 8.10
C ASP A 98 -5.40 1.74 6.89
N ILE A 99 -5.26 0.76 5.97
CA ILE A 99 -4.53 0.92 4.70
C ILE A 99 -5.14 2.06 3.86
N PHE A 100 -6.46 2.23 3.90
CA PHE A 100 -7.18 3.23 3.11
C PHE A 100 -7.88 4.32 3.94
N ASN A 101 -8.09 4.09 5.24
CA ASN A 101 -8.62 5.09 6.17
C ASN A 101 -7.63 5.41 7.28
N THR A 102 -6.34 5.57 6.95
CA THR A 102 -5.43 6.21 7.90
C THR A 102 -6.03 7.56 8.25
N ASP A 103 -6.42 7.75 9.52
CA ASP A 103 -6.93 9.04 9.99
C ASP A 103 -5.74 10.00 10.11
N ILE A 104 -5.33 10.53 8.95
CA ILE A 104 -4.21 11.47 8.83
C ILE A 104 -4.41 12.63 9.81
N GLU A 105 -5.64 13.03 10.08
CA GLU A 105 -5.94 14.16 10.96
C GLU A 105 -5.69 13.82 12.42
N LYS A 106 -6.03 12.60 12.86
CA LYS A 106 -5.59 12.07 14.15
C LYS A 106 -4.06 12.01 14.24
N ALA A 107 -3.39 11.49 13.20
CA ALA A 107 -1.92 11.43 13.19
C ALA A 107 -1.27 12.82 13.25
N LEU A 108 -1.85 13.82 12.56
CA LEU A 108 -1.39 15.22 12.63
C LEU A 108 -1.62 15.82 14.01
N HIS A 109 -2.77 15.54 14.63
CA HIS A 109 -3.06 15.97 16.00
C HIS A 109 -2.10 15.34 17.01
N ASP A 110 -1.85 14.04 16.91
CA ASP A 110 -0.92 13.31 17.77
C ASP A 110 0.54 13.78 17.57
N ALA A 111 0.88 14.24 16.37
CA ALA A 111 2.13 14.94 16.08
C ALA A 111 2.19 16.39 16.61
N GLY A 112 1.13 16.87 17.27
CA GLY A 112 1.05 18.18 17.91
C GLY A 112 0.70 19.34 16.97
N LEU A 113 0.21 19.05 15.76
CA LEU A 113 -0.34 20.08 14.88
C LEU A 113 -1.78 20.42 15.29
N ARG A 114 -2.21 21.63 14.95
CA ARG A 114 -3.55 22.13 15.20
C ARG A 114 -4.12 22.76 13.93
N VAL A 115 -5.42 22.66 13.76
CA VAL A 115 -6.12 23.35 12.68
C VAL A 115 -6.07 24.86 12.95
N ASP A 116 -5.47 25.62 12.03
CA ASP A 116 -5.43 27.09 12.11
C ASP A 116 -6.52 27.74 11.27
N LYS A 117 -6.90 27.11 10.16
CA LYS A 117 -7.91 27.60 9.23
C LYS A 117 -8.59 26.44 8.53
N PHE A 118 -9.91 26.49 8.45
CA PHE A 118 -10.68 25.64 7.55
C PHE A 118 -11.58 26.49 6.65
N PHE A 119 -11.90 25.96 5.47
CA PHE A 119 -12.82 26.61 4.53
C PHE A 119 -13.42 25.57 3.58
N ASN A 120 -14.58 25.90 3.00
CA ASN A 120 -15.25 25.03 2.04
C ASN A 120 -15.10 25.59 0.62
N LYS A 121 -14.98 24.69 -0.36
CA LYS A 121 -15.05 25.02 -1.79
C LYS A 121 -15.88 23.95 -2.50
N GLY A 122 -17.14 24.28 -2.78
CA GLY A 122 -18.13 23.27 -3.17
C GLY A 122 -18.33 22.28 -2.02
N ASP A 123 -18.33 20.99 -2.34
CA ASP A 123 -18.48 19.90 -1.37
C ASP A 123 -17.15 19.49 -0.71
N THR A 124 -16.05 20.18 -1.04
CA THR A 124 -14.73 19.93 -0.45
C THR A 124 -14.49 20.82 0.76
N VAL A 125 -14.18 20.20 1.90
CA VAL A 125 -13.71 20.87 3.12
C VAL A 125 -12.19 20.86 3.13
N PHE A 126 -11.56 22.02 3.26
CA PHE A 126 -10.12 22.18 3.39
C PHE A 126 -9.77 22.55 4.83
N MET A 127 -8.73 21.91 5.36
CA MET A 127 -8.17 22.21 6.68
C MET A 127 -6.67 22.48 6.56
N ASN A 128 -6.22 23.59 7.10
CA ASN A 128 -4.82 23.95 7.23
C ASN A 128 -4.39 23.69 8.67
N TRP A 129 -3.21 23.10 8.81
CA TRP A 129 -2.65 22.61 10.04
C TRP A 129 -1.28 23.25 10.24
N SER A 130 -1.05 23.79 11.43
CA SER A 130 0.22 24.37 11.82
C SER A 130 0.64 23.92 13.23
N GLY A 131 1.94 24.00 13.51
CA GLY A 131 2.54 23.56 14.77
C GLY A 131 3.82 24.32 15.08
N ARG A 132 4.56 23.87 16.10
CA ARG A 132 5.83 24.49 16.51
C ARG A 132 6.97 24.29 15.50
N SER A 133 6.87 23.26 14.66
CA SER A 133 7.85 22.94 13.61
C SER A 133 7.57 23.75 12.35
N PRO A 134 8.61 24.17 11.58
CA PRO A 134 8.43 24.90 10.33
C PRO A 134 7.87 23.98 9.23
N GLY A 135 6.55 23.90 9.17
CA GLY A 135 5.82 23.18 8.14
C GLY A 135 4.32 23.41 8.32
N SER A 136 3.61 23.61 7.21
CA SER A 136 2.15 23.65 7.18
C SER A 136 1.66 22.41 6.45
N VAL A 137 0.63 21.77 6.97
CA VAL A 137 -0.08 20.69 6.28
C VAL A 137 -1.45 21.20 5.87
N THR A 138 -1.92 20.88 4.67
CA THR A 138 -3.28 21.13 4.22
C THR A 138 -3.91 19.80 3.87
N THR A 139 -4.99 19.44 4.54
CA THR A 139 -5.84 18.30 4.15
C THR A 139 -7.09 18.80 3.45
N ALA A 140 -7.67 17.98 2.58
CA ALA A 140 -9.00 18.23 2.05
C ALA A 140 -9.82 16.94 2.04
N ARG A 141 -11.12 17.07 2.37
CA ARG A 141 -12.08 15.97 2.40
C ARG A 141 -13.30 16.27 1.53
N VAL A 142 -13.89 15.24 0.97
CA VAL A 142 -15.24 15.27 0.38
C VAL A 142 -16.05 14.18 1.09
N ASN A 143 -17.08 14.58 1.84
CA ASN A 143 -17.70 13.71 2.86
C ASN A 143 -16.62 13.18 3.82
N ASP A 144 -16.58 11.86 4.04
CA ASP A 144 -15.58 11.21 4.91
C ASP A 144 -14.28 10.83 4.18
N ASN A 145 -14.18 11.06 2.87
CA ASN A 145 -13.03 10.66 2.07
C ASN A 145 -11.97 11.77 2.02
N LEU A 146 -10.73 11.44 2.38
CA LEU A 146 -9.56 12.32 2.21
C LEU A 146 -9.18 12.42 0.73
N VAL A 147 -9.33 13.58 0.10
CA VAL A 147 -8.98 13.73 -1.33
C VAL A 147 -7.62 14.38 -1.57
N LEU A 148 -7.05 15.04 -0.54
CA LEU A 148 -5.78 15.76 -0.64
C LEU A 148 -5.07 15.80 0.72
N CYS A 149 -3.75 15.62 0.71
CA CYS A 149 -2.84 16.00 1.79
C CYS A 149 -1.60 16.67 1.18
N ARG A 150 -1.36 17.94 1.51
CA ARG A 150 -0.23 18.73 1.03
C ARG A 150 0.61 19.19 2.21
N THR A 151 1.92 19.10 2.10
CA THR A 151 2.84 19.67 3.07
C THR A 151 4.04 20.28 2.39
N LYS A 152 4.59 21.34 2.98
CA LYS A 152 5.79 22.01 2.47
C LYS A 152 6.74 22.35 3.62
N GLY A 153 8.02 22.11 3.37
CA GLY A 153 9.12 22.63 4.18
C GLY A 153 9.96 23.64 3.40
N LYS A 154 11.10 24.03 3.99
CA LYS A 154 11.99 25.06 3.42
C LYS A 154 12.47 24.74 1.99
N ASN A 155 12.71 23.47 1.68
CA ASN A 155 13.31 23.01 0.40
C ASN A 155 12.60 21.79 -0.19
N TRP A 156 11.40 21.47 0.29
CA TRP A 156 10.67 20.29 -0.16
C TRP A 156 9.16 20.50 -0.07
N SER A 157 8.42 19.76 -0.88
CA SER A 157 6.96 19.63 -0.77
C SER A 157 6.54 18.20 -1.06
N LEU A 158 5.45 17.78 -0.43
CA LEU A 158 4.73 16.55 -0.73
C LEU A 158 3.28 16.90 -0.99
N ASP A 159 2.77 16.48 -2.14
CA ASP A 159 1.35 16.47 -2.46
C ASP A 159 0.90 15.02 -2.57
N LEU A 160 -0.13 14.64 -1.85
CA LEU A 160 -0.81 13.35 -1.95
C LEU A 160 -2.26 13.61 -2.34
N GLU A 161 -2.70 12.99 -3.42
CA GLU A 161 -4.05 13.09 -3.95
C GLU A 161 -4.68 11.71 -4.00
N MET A 162 -5.95 11.61 -3.62
CA MET A 162 -6.73 10.38 -3.66
C MET A 162 -8.04 10.65 -4.39
N ARG A 163 -8.39 9.79 -5.35
CA ARG A 163 -9.48 10.00 -6.30
C ARG A 163 -10.21 8.69 -6.59
N ASN A 164 -11.38 8.82 -7.21
CA ASN A 164 -12.21 7.71 -7.68
C ASN A 164 -12.49 6.69 -6.56
N TYR A 165 -13.07 7.18 -5.47
CA TYR A 165 -13.43 6.33 -4.34
C TYR A 165 -14.49 5.31 -4.73
N ARG A 166 -14.31 4.06 -4.29
CA ARG A 166 -15.29 2.99 -4.40
C ARG A 166 -15.60 2.41 -3.03
N ASN A 167 -16.80 1.88 -2.90
CA ASN A 167 -17.26 1.20 -1.71
C ASN A 167 -17.20 -0.32 -1.92
N LEU A 168 -16.57 -1.03 -0.98
CA LEU A 168 -16.54 -2.49 -0.93
C LEU A 168 -16.80 -2.93 0.50
N ASN A 169 -17.86 -3.72 0.71
CA ASN A 169 -18.30 -4.21 2.03
C ASN A 169 -18.43 -3.09 3.08
N GLY A 170 -19.00 -1.95 2.69
CA GLY A 170 -19.20 -0.80 3.58
C GLY A 170 -17.96 0.03 3.87
N LYS A 171 -16.80 -0.31 3.29
CA LYS A 171 -15.56 0.48 3.39
C LYS A 171 -15.27 1.20 2.09
N SER A 172 -14.95 2.49 2.19
CA SER A 172 -14.54 3.33 1.07
C SER A 172 -13.03 3.24 0.87
N TYR A 173 -12.56 3.14 -0.38
CA TYR A 173 -11.14 3.16 -0.73
C TYR A 173 -10.91 3.92 -2.05
N PRO A 174 -9.76 4.58 -2.22
CA PRO A 174 -9.43 5.27 -3.47
C PRO A 174 -8.90 4.28 -4.51
N GLU A 175 -9.43 4.31 -5.73
CA GLU A 175 -8.84 3.55 -6.85
C GLU A 175 -7.64 4.24 -7.48
N HIS A 176 -7.48 5.54 -7.26
CA HIS A 176 -6.37 6.29 -7.81
C HIS A 176 -5.72 7.14 -6.72
N MET A 177 -4.47 6.84 -6.44
CA MET A 177 -3.63 7.58 -5.51
C MET A 177 -2.43 8.15 -6.26
N ARG A 178 -2.08 9.39 -5.95
CA ARG A 178 -0.97 10.08 -6.61
C ARG A 178 -0.17 10.88 -5.60
N SER A 179 1.13 10.64 -5.54
CA SER A 179 2.06 11.44 -4.75
C SER A 179 2.97 12.26 -5.65
N ILE A 180 3.32 13.47 -5.21
CA ILE A 180 4.36 14.30 -5.82
C ILE A 180 5.28 14.76 -4.72
N VAL A 181 6.52 14.29 -4.72
CA VAL A 181 7.59 14.80 -3.87
C VAL A 181 8.45 15.74 -4.71
N LYS A 182 8.61 16.98 -4.28
CA LYS A 182 9.55 17.94 -4.89
C LYS A 182 10.60 18.31 -3.88
N THR A 183 11.86 18.33 -4.30
CA THR A 183 12.96 18.96 -3.57
C THR A 183 13.80 19.80 -4.55
N LYS A 184 14.88 20.44 -4.07
CA LYS A 184 15.73 21.25 -4.95
C LYS A 184 16.40 20.39 -6.03
N GLY A 185 15.91 20.48 -7.26
CA GLY A 185 16.46 19.77 -8.42
C GLY A 185 15.98 18.32 -8.56
N PHE A 186 14.95 17.92 -7.81
CA PHE A 186 14.37 16.58 -7.84
C PHE A 186 12.84 16.69 -7.77
N GLU A 187 12.15 15.97 -8.63
CA GLU A 187 10.71 15.73 -8.53
C GLU A 187 10.42 14.26 -8.78
N LYS A 188 9.71 13.61 -7.86
CA LYS A 188 9.21 12.24 -7.98
C LYS A 188 7.70 12.29 -7.99
N ILE A 189 7.09 11.70 -9.01
CA ILE A 189 5.65 11.52 -9.11
C ILE A 189 5.38 10.03 -9.07
N GLU A 190 4.58 9.56 -8.13
CA GLU A 190 4.10 8.18 -8.09
C GLU A 190 2.60 8.16 -8.27
N GLU A 191 2.10 7.35 -9.19
CA GLU A 191 0.67 7.11 -9.40
C GLU A 191 0.39 5.63 -9.17
N LEU A 192 -0.47 5.30 -8.21
CA LEU A 192 -1.03 3.98 -7.98
C LEU A 192 -2.48 3.95 -8.47
N ARG A 193 -2.78 3.01 -9.36
CA ARG A 193 -4.13 2.74 -9.85
C ARG A 193 -4.51 1.32 -9.48
N LEU A 194 -5.67 1.17 -8.87
CA LEU A 194 -6.27 -0.12 -8.54
C LEU A 194 -7.38 -0.45 -9.55
N GLY A 195 -7.41 -1.70 -9.98
CA GLY A 195 -8.41 -2.23 -10.91
C GLY A 195 -9.03 -3.52 -10.36
N ASP A 196 -10.25 -3.82 -10.81
CA ASP A 196 -10.93 -5.11 -10.55
C ASP A 196 -10.91 -5.59 -9.09
N VAL A 197 -10.98 -4.65 -8.14
CA VAL A 197 -10.91 -4.92 -6.70
C VAL A 197 -12.14 -5.71 -6.25
N LYS A 198 -11.90 -6.87 -5.62
CA LYS A 198 -12.91 -7.86 -5.22
C LYS A 198 -12.55 -8.49 -3.86
N THR A 199 -13.52 -9.13 -3.23
CA THR A 199 -13.34 -9.91 -1.99
C THR A 199 -13.59 -11.40 -2.24
N GLY A 200 -13.12 -12.28 -1.35
CA GLY A 200 -13.39 -13.72 -1.45
C GLY A 200 -12.67 -14.36 -2.64
N ILE A 201 -11.50 -13.83 -3.00
CA ILE A 201 -10.68 -14.37 -4.08
C ILE A 201 -9.71 -15.38 -3.46
N THR A 202 -9.72 -16.60 -3.96
CA THR A 202 -8.75 -17.63 -3.56
C THR A 202 -7.32 -17.14 -3.82
N LEU A 203 -6.45 -17.25 -2.81
CA LEU A 203 -5.04 -16.88 -2.97
C LEU A 203 -4.32 -17.87 -3.90
N PRO A 204 -3.41 -17.38 -4.76
CA PRO A 204 -2.56 -18.25 -5.57
C PRO A 204 -1.68 -19.19 -4.70
N ASP A 205 -1.55 -20.45 -5.12
CA ASP A 205 -0.83 -21.48 -4.36
C ASP A 205 0.63 -21.12 -4.05
N VAL A 206 1.27 -20.35 -4.94
CA VAL A 206 2.65 -19.90 -4.81
C VAL A 206 2.91 -19.09 -3.53
N PHE A 207 1.87 -18.49 -2.94
CA PHE A 207 1.98 -17.76 -1.67
C PHE A 207 1.97 -18.67 -0.43
N PHE A 208 1.55 -19.94 -0.56
CA PHE A 208 1.62 -20.92 0.53
C PHE A 208 2.98 -21.62 0.60
N GLU A 209 3.79 -21.51 -0.44
CA GLU A 209 5.14 -22.08 -0.45
C GLU A 209 6.07 -21.34 0.52
N ASN A 210 6.88 -22.12 1.26
CA ASN A 210 8.01 -21.57 1.99
C ASN A 210 9.18 -21.39 1.01
N TRP A 211 9.30 -20.17 0.47
CA TRP A 211 10.30 -19.87 -0.55
C TRP A 211 11.73 -20.15 -0.09
N CYS A 212 12.06 -20.06 1.20
CA CYS A 212 13.39 -20.42 1.70
C CYS A 212 13.74 -21.91 1.54
N THR A 213 12.76 -22.77 1.29
CA THR A 213 12.96 -24.22 1.18
C THR A 213 12.98 -24.71 -0.26
N ILE A 214 12.76 -23.83 -1.24
CA ILE A 214 12.82 -24.19 -2.66
C ILE A 214 14.29 -24.51 -3.02
N PRO A 215 14.58 -25.71 -3.56
CA PRO A 215 15.94 -26.09 -3.94
C PRO A 215 16.58 -25.10 -4.90
N GLY A 216 17.83 -24.72 -4.65
CA GLY A 216 18.60 -23.83 -5.51
C GLY A 216 18.37 -22.33 -5.27
N ILE A 217 17.52 -21.95 -4.30
CA ILE A 217 17.31 -20.53 -3.98
C ILE A 217 18.52 -19.91 -3.30
N VAL A 218 18.93 -18.74 -3.80
CA VAL A 218 19.92 -17.87 -3.17
C VAL A 218 19.20 -16.86 -2.28
N LEU A 219 19.31 -17.02 -0.97
CA LEU A 219 18.77 -16.09 0.02
C LEU A 219 19.76 -14.96 0.34
N LYS A 220 19.27 -13.72 0.27
CA LYS A 220 19.96 -12.53 0.79
C LYS A 220 19.10 -11.89 1.88
N ALA A 221 19.62 -11.85 3.11
CA ALA A 221 18.95 -11.22 4.24
C ALA A 221 19.55 -9.84 4.53
N VAL A 222 18.70 -8.85 4.83
CA VAL A 222 19.10 -7.49 5.22
C VAL A 222 18.33 -7.10 6.48
N ASP A 223 19.05 -6.68 7.50
CA ASP A 223 18.45 -6.10 8.71
C ASP A 223 18.23 -4.59 8.49
N TRP A 224 17.01 -4.12 8.71
CA TRP A 224 16.64 -2.70 8.61
C TRP A 224 16.20 -2.15 9.98
#